data_AF-A0A379IUP1-F1
#
_entry.id   AF-A0A379IUP1-F1
#
_cell.length_a   1.000
_cell.length_b   1.000
_cell.length_c   1.000
_cell.angle_alpha   90.00
_cell.angle_beta   90.00
_cell.angle_gamma   90.00
#
_symmetry.space_group_name_H-M   'P 1'
#
loop_
_entity.id
_entity.type
_entity.pdbx_description
1 polymer ?
#
loop_
_entity_poly.entity_id
_entity_poly.type
_entity_poly.pdbx_seq_one_letter_code
_entity_poly.pdbx_strand_id
1 'polypeptide(L)'
;MKTIMNNLGAGSAGRRLVACLQGLGLCLLGCFSAITQASTVVQLALGGTPESVAYSRLLLEQTLASDGHSLVVHERGNLPMTRLELMLQRGDISVLILGPTAERDRRFLPVRVDMTDNLVNQRILFIPKGSQALYDPVRSLEDFRRLQRVAGVGAAWADRTIWEANDLLVEAVDGDWKRLYRMVASPTRPIDYLPRGAHEMAREWMQHSELEVERNLVFRYAQDHILYVSPAYPELHRLLQELLPKAQRSGLIRRLAREHYRQVFEPPVSLQQRRVIRLEMATPL
;
A
#
# COMPACT_ATOMS: atom_id res chain seq x y z
N MET A 1 -43.41 76.87 -27.14
CA MET A 1 -43.52 78.08 -26.30
C MET A 1 -42.34 78.07 -25.34
N LYS A 2 -41.30 78.89 -25.58
CA LYS A 2 -41.13 80.23 -24.95
C LYS A 2 -41.27 80.12 -23.42
N THR A 3 -40.35 80.55 -22.54
CA THR A 3 -39.25 81.51 -22.66
C THR A 3 -38.69 81.72 -21.24
N ILE A 4 -37.36 81.62 -21.08
CA ILE A 4 -36.48 82.64 -20.46
C ILE A 4 -36.40 82.86 -18.92
N MET A 5 -35.14 83.14 -18.53
CA MET A 5 -34.56 83.95 -17.43
C MET A 5 -34.16 83.21 -16.14
N ASN A 6 -32.86 82.94 -15.88
CA ASN A 6 -31.72 83.85 -15.56
C ASN A 6 -31.96 84.82 -14.40
N ASN A 7 -31.22 84.63 -13.29
CA ASN A 7 -30.16 85.53 -12.79
C ASN A 7 -29.59 85.00 -11.46
N LEU A 8 -28.26 84.83 -11.36
CA LEU A 8 -27.30 85.75 -10.70
C LEU A 8 -27.67 86.04 -9.23
N GLY A 9 -26.83 85.87 -8.22
CA GLY A 9 -25.41 85.64 -8.14
C GLY A 9 -24.92 86.09 -6.74
N ALA A 10 -23.83 85.47 -6.30
CA ALA A 10 -22.76 86.00 -5.44
C ALA A 10 -23.05 86.69 -4.08
N GLY A 11 -22.29 86.21 -3.08
CA GLY A 11 -21.88 86.94 -1.89
C GLY A 11 -22.39 86.32 -0.59
N SER A 12 -21.63 86.18 0.48
CA SER A 12 -20.23 86.48 0.76
C SER A 12 -19.86 85.84 2.10
N ALA A 13 -18.59 85.45 2.21
CA ALA A 13 -17.72 85.52 3.40
C ALA A 13 -18.28 85.16 4.80
N GLY A 14 -17.81 84.04 5.37
CA GLY A 14 -17.91 83.74 6.79
C GLY A 14 -16.83 82.77 7.26
N ARG A 15 -15.83 83.31 7.96
CA ARG A 15 -14.60 82.67 8.48
C ARG A 15 -14.83 81.47 9.42
N ARG A 16 -13.91 80.50 9.31
CA ARG A 16 -13.24 79.69 10.37
C ARG A 16 -14.13 78.94 11.38
N LEU A 17 -14.02 77.61 11.44
CA LEU A 17 -13.24 76.90 12.47
C LEU A 17 -13.34 75.37 12.29
N VAL A 18 -12.27 74.70 12.72
CA VAL A 18 -11.98 73.26 12.80
C VAL A 18 -13.04 72.47 13.57
N ALA A 19 -13.46 71.29 13.09
CA ALA A 19 -13.55 70.06 13.90
C ALA A 19 -13.94 68.81 13.08
N CYS A 20 -13.16 67.76 13.31
CA CYS A 20 -13.13 66.43 12.72
C CYS A 20 -14.42 65.60 12.75
N LEU A 21 -14.67 64.96 11.60
CA LEU A 21 -15.12 63.58 11.34
C LEU A 21 -15.48 62.66 12.53
N GLN A 22 -16.77 62.29 12.62
CA GLN A 22 -17.30 61.00 13.10
C GLN A 22 -18.67 60.80 12.42
N GLY A 23 -19.11 59.65 11.91
CA GLY A 23 -18.55 58.32 11.78
C GLY A 23 -19.60 57.49 11.02
N LEU A 24 -19.17 56.74 9.99
CA LEU A 24 -20.01 55.74 9.33
C LEU A 24 -19.07 54.67 8.78
N GLY A 25 -18.91 53.59 9.54
CA GLY A 25 -18.02 52.49 9.22
C GLY A 25 -18.45 51.25 10.00
N LEU A 26 -19.59 50.69 9.60
CA LEU A 26 -20.10 49.42 10.10
C LEU A 26 -19.24 48.29 9.51
N CYS A 27 -18.02 48.08 10.04
CA CYS A 27 -17.22 46.91 9.73
C CYS A 27 -17.74 45.71 10.52
N LEU A 28 -18.61 44.92 9.87
CA LEU A 28 -18.88 43.53 10.23
C LEU A 28 -17.58 42.72 10.08
N LEU A 29 -16.75 42.74 11.13
CA LEU A 29 -15.67 41.79 11.34
C LEU A 29 -16.31 40.42 11.63
N GLY A 30 -16.57 39.67 10.56
CA GLY A 30 -16.82 38.25 10.65
C GLY A 30 -15.58 37.58 11.20
N CYS A 31 -15.58 37.26 12.49
CA CYS A 31 -14.59 36.37 13.09
C CYS A 31 -14.74 34.98 12.43
N PHE A 32 -13.97 34.74 11.38
CA PHE A 32 -13.60 33.37 11.00
C PHE A 32 -12.74 32.84 12.14
N SER A 33 -13.37 32.21 13.13
CA SER A 33 -12.67 31.35 14.06
C SER A 33 -12.10 30.18 13.24
N ALA A 34 -10.85 30.31 12.83
CA ALA A 34 -10.07 29.16 12.41
C ALA A 34 -10.02 28.22 13.62
N ILE A 35 -10.73 27.10 13.54
CA ILE A 35 -10.60 26.02 14.51
C ILE A 35 -9.17 25.51 14.35
N THR A 36 -8.27 25.94 15.25
CA THR A 36 -6.95 25.36 15.39
C THR A 36 -7.15 23.94 15.92
N GLN A 37 -7.28 22.99 15.01
CA GLN A 37 -7.29 21.57 15.35
C GLN A 37 -5.92 21.26 15.96
N ALA A 38 -5.90 20.90 17.24
CA ALA A 38 -4.66 20.55 17.92
C ALA A 38 -4.02 19.37 17.18
N SER A 39 -2.83 19.58 16.60
CA SER A 39 -2.09 18.50 15.93
C SER A 39 -1.77 17.44 16.97
N THR A 40 -2.51 16.33 16.92
CA THR A 40 -2.30 15.22 17.84
C THR A 40 -1.20 14.35 17.27
N VAL A 41 -0.13 14.17 18.04
CA VAL A 41 1.00 13.29 17.68
C VAL A 41 0.55 11.84 17.85
N VAL A 42 0.53 11.08 16.77
CA VAL A 42 0.27 9.63 16.78
C VAL A 42 1.59 8.90 16.96
N GLN A 43 1.62 7.94 17.88
CA GLN A 43 2.77 7.09 18.14
C GLN A 43 2.51 5.70 17.57
N LEU A 44 3.40 5.20 16.72
CA LEU A 44 3.32 3.84 16.19
C LEU A 44 4.57 3.04 16.55
N ALA A 45 4.38 1.80 16.98
CA ALA A 45 5.44 0.79 16.97
C ALA A 45 5.29 -0.08 15.73
N LEU A 46 6.32 -0.15 14.89
CA LEU A 46 6.32 -0.93 13.64
C LEU A 46 7.39 -2.02 13.68
N GLY A 47 7.07 -3.21 13.16
CA GLY A 47 8.02 -4.30 12.99
C GLY A 47 7.84 -4.97 11.63
N GLY A 48 8.90 -5.59 11.12
CA GLY A 48 8.92 -6.18 9.78
C GLY A 48 10.26 -6.01 9.09
N THR A 49 10.32 -6.36 7.81
CA THR A 49 11.50 -6.07 6.99
C THR A 49 11.71 -4.56 6.88
N PRO A 50 12.95 -4.07 6.70
CA PRO A 50 13.21 -2.64 6.52
C PRO A 50 12.34 -1.99 5.43
N GLU A 51 12.10 -2.70 4.33
CA GLU A 51 11.22 -2.24 3.26
C GLU A 51 9.76 -2.10 3.72
N SER A 52 9.20 -3.14 4.37
CA SER A 52 7.80 -3.11 4.83
C SER A 52 7.55 -2.02 5.87
N VAL A 53 8.53 -1.77 6.75
CA VAL A 53 8.48 -0.70 7.75
C VAL A 53 8.59 0.66 7.07
N ALA A 54 9.49 0.83 6.10
CA ALA A 54 9.61 2.07 5.34
C ALA A 54 8.31 2.40 4.58
N TYR A 55 7.68 1.41 3.94
CA TYR A 55 6.40 1.62 3.25
C TYR A 55 5.27 1.98 4.23
N SER A 56 5.14 1.22 5.33
CA SER A 56 4.11 1.45 6.34
C SER A 56 4.25 2.83 6.97
N ARG A 57 5.48 3.26 7.29
CA ARG A 57 5.79 4.60 7.77
C ARG A 57 5.35 5.66 6.77
N LEU A 58 5.81 5.58 5.52
CA LEU A 58 5.50 6.56 4.48
C LEU A 58 3.99 6.72 4.28
N LEU A 59 3.26 5.60 4.16
CA LEU A 59 1.83 5.62 3.90
C LEU A 59 1.04 6.17 5.09
N LEU A 60 1.36 5.73 6.31
CA LEU A 60 0.64 6.17 7.51
C LEU A 60 0.96 7.63 7.84
N GLU A 61 2.20 8.08 7.64
CA GLU A 61 2.59 9.48 7.83
C GLU A 61 1.79 10.40 6.90
N GLN A 62 1.75 10.09 5.60
CA GLN A 62 1.01 10.88 4.61
C GLN A 62 -0.51 10.83 4.84
N THR A 63 -1.03 9.69 5.29
CA THR A 63 -2.46 9.54 5.60
C THR A 63 -2.84 10.38 6.82
N LEU A 64 -2.06 10.31 7.90
CA LEU A 64 -2.28 11.07 9.13
C LEU A 64 -2.12 12.58 8.92
N ALA A 65 -1.11 13.00 8.16
CA ALA A 65 -0.86 14.39 7.83
C ALA A 65 -2.04 15.05 7.08
N SER A 66 -2.79 14.27 6.29
CA SER A 66 -3.98 14.76 5.58
C SER A 66 -5.13 15.22 6.50
N ASP A 67 -5.09 14.83 7.77
CA ASP A 67 -6.05 15.20 8.81
C ASP A 67 -5.39 16.03 9.94
N GLY A 68 -4.19 16.56 9.71
CA GLY A 68 -3.47 17.42 10.66
C GLY A 68 -2.73 16.68 11.79
N HIS A 69 -2.66 15.35 11.74
CA HIS A 69 -1.88 14.54 12.67
C HIS A 69 -0.41 14.43 12.26
N SER A 70 0.49 14.43 13.24
CA SER A 70 1.91 14.11 13.04
C SER A 70 2.19 12.68 13.51
N LEU A 71 3.23 12.04 12.95
CA LEU A 71 3.58 10.65 13.26
C LEU A 71 4.97 10.54 13.87
N VAL A 72 5.09 9.79 14.95
CA VAL A 72 6.36 9.29 15.50
C VAL A 72 6.35 7.77 15.46
N VAL A 73 7.41 7.17 14.91
CA VAL A 73 7.52 5.72 14.77
C VAL A 73 8.69 5.17 15.58
N HIS A 74 8.42 4.11 16.32
CA HIS A 74 9.38 3.28 17.02
C HIS A 74 9.53 1.94 16.31
N GLU A 75 10.72 1.64 15.81
CA GLU A 75 10.95 0.37 15.10
C GLU A 75 11.27 -0.76 16.08
N ARG A 76 10.73 -1.96 15.81
CA ARG A 76 10.94 -3.20 16.59
C ARG A 76 11.82 -4.22 15.86
N GLY A 77 12.29 -3.87 14.67
CA GLY A 77 13.18 -4.70 13.85
C GLY A 77 12.48 -5.79 13.04
N ASN A 78 13.30 -6.57 12.34
CA ASN A 78 12.87 -7.67 11.48
C ASN A 78 12.89 -9.00 12.25
N LEU A 79 11.72 -9.46 12.67
CA LEU A 79 11.52 -10.70 13.43
C LEU A 79 10.66 -11.68 12.62
N PRO A 80 10.70 -12.99 12.93
CA PRO A 80 9.80 -13.95 12.30
C PRO A 80 8.33 -13.52 12.40
N MET A 81 7.55 -13.71 11.34
CA MET A 81 6.16 -13.22 11.26
C MET A 81 5.29 -13.69 12.43
N THR A 82 5.47 -14.94 12.88
CA THR A 82 4.78 -15.49 14.06
C THR A 82 5.06 -14.67 15.33
N ARG A 83 6.28 -14.15 15.50
CA ARG A 83 6.64 -13.27 16.61
C ARG A 83 6.05 -11.87 16.44
N LEU A 84 6.04 -11.32 15.22
CA LEU A 84 5.43 -10.02 14.94
C LEU A 84 3.92 -10.03 15.23
N GLU A 85 3.21 -11.11 14.87
CA GLU A 85 1.79 -11.27 15.19
C GLU A 85 1.52 -11.37 16.70
N LEU A 86 2.39 -12.06 17.46
CA LEU A 86 2.29 -12.08 18.94
C LEU A 86 2.53 -10.70 19.55
N MET A 87 3.50 -9.95 19.03
CA MET A 87 3.79 -8.58 19.43
C MET A 87 2.63 -7.63 19.09
N LEU A 88 2.00 -7.79 17.91
CA LEU A 88 0.79 -7.07 17.53
C LEU A 88 -0.35 -7.39 18.50
N GLN A 89 -0.54 -8.65 18.87
CA GLN A 89 -1.59 -9.04 19.83
C GLN A 89 -1.42 -8.39 21.21
N ARG A 90 -0.17 -8.24 21.65
CA ARG A 90 0.19 -7.66 22.97
C ARG A 90 0.28 -6.13 22.98
N GLY A 91 0.32 -5.49 21.81
CA GLY A 91 0.50 -4.04 21.67
C GLY A 91 1.97 -3.58 21.62
N ASP A 92 2.94 -4.51 21.58
CA ASP A 92 4.36 -4.16 21.39
C ASP A 92 4.64 -3.57 19.98
N ILE A 93 3.77 -3.93 19.03
CA ILE A 93 3.62 -3.35 17.69
C ILE A 93 2.18 -2.83 17.58
N SER A 94 2.02 -1.62 17.05
CA SER A 94 0.72 -0.96 16.97
C SER A 94 -0.09 -1.44 15.77
N VAL A 95 0.57 -1.63 14.63
CA VAL A 95 -0.06 -2.00 13.35
C VAL A 95 0.84 -2.91 12.52
N LEU A 96 0.24 -3.73 11.66
CA LEU A 96 0.95 -4.60 10.72
C LEU A 96 0.15 -4.75 9.41
N ILE A 97 0.83 -4.68 8.26
CA ILE A 97 0.22 -4.95 6.96
C ILE A 97 0.31 -6.45 6.68
N LEU A 98 -0.82 -7.14 6.56
CA LEU A 98 -0.88 -8.59 6.40
C LEU A 98 -1.97 -9.00 5.40
N GLY A 99 -1.79 -10.15 4.76
CA GLY A 99 -2.86 -10.81 4.04
C GLY A 99 -4.01 -11.16 4.99
N PRO A 100 -5.26 -10.84 4.68
CA PRO A 100 -6.37 -11.09 5.59
C PRO A 100 -6.69 -12.59 5.73
N THR A 101 -7.00 -13.03 6.95
CA THR A 101 -7.50 -14.39 7.23
C THR A 101 -8.56 -14.34 8.34
N ALA A 102 -9.45 -15.34 8.38
CA ALA A 102 -10.46 -15.45 9.44
C ALA A 102 -9.85 -15.60 10.84
N GLU A 103 -8.63 -16.13 10.96
CA GLU A 103 -7.90 -16.19 12.23
C GLU A 103 -7.42 -14.79 12.65
N ARG A 104 -6.79 -14.04 11.72
CA ARG A 104 -6.31 -12.68 11.99
C ARG A 104 -7.46 -11.73 12.31
N ASP A 105 -8.59 -11.85 11.60
CA ASP A 105 -9.81 -11.07 11.84
C ASP A 105 -10.42 -11.32 13.24
N ARG A 106 -10.16 -12.48 13.85
CA ARG A 106 -10.58 -12.78 15.23
C ARG A 106 -9.59 -12.28 16.28
N ARG A 107 -8.32 -12.13 15.92
CA ARG A 107 -7.21 -11.79 16.85
C ARG A 107 -6.89 -10.29 16.87
N PHE A 108 -7.16 -9.58 15.77
CA PHE A 108 -6.75 -8.19 15.54
C PHE A 108 -7.91 -7.34 15.01
N LEU A 109 -7.70 -6.02 14.96
CA LEU A 109 -8.70 -5.08 14.44
C LEU A 109 -8.38 -4.74 12.97
N PRO A 110 -9.14 -5.24 11.99
CA PRO A 110 -8.84 -5.01 10.57
C PRO A 110 -9.29 -3.61 10.12
N VAL A 111 -8.47 -2.97 9.28
CA VAL A 111 -8.88 -1.84 8.43
C VAL A 111 -8.82 -2.30 6.97
N ARG A 112 -9.99 -2.58 6.40
CA ARG A 112 -10.12 -3.20 5.07
C ARG A 112 -9.96 -2.18 3.95
N VAL A 113 -8.70 -1.90 3.62
CA VAL A 113 -8.24 -1.12 2.47
C VAL A 113 -7.12 -1.88 1.76
N ASP A 114 -7.01 -1.73 0.45
CA ASP A 114 -5.97 -2.34 -0.38
C ASP A 114 -4.66 -1.60 -0.16
N MET A 115 -3.88 -2.04 0.82
CA MET A 115 -2.74 -1.27 1.33
C MET A 115 -1.60 -1.11 0.34
N THR A 116 -1.56 -1.86 -0.77
CA THR A 116 -0.41 -1.89 -1.69
C THR A 116 -0.79 -1.71 -3.16
N ASP A 117 -2.04 -1.34 -3.48
CA ASP A 117 -2.58 -1.35 -4.86
C ASP A 117 -2.41 -2.74 -5.51
N ASN A 118 -2.50 -3.79 -4.68
CA ASN A 118 -2.27 -5.20 -5.03
C ASN A 118 -0.89 -5.50 -5.67
N LEU A 119 0.13 -4.68 -5.40
CA LEU A 119 1.48 -4.89 -5.93
C LEU A 119 2.20 -6.05 -5.24
N VAL A 120 1.89 -6.34 -3.96
CA VAL A 120 2.57 -7.40 -3.21
C VAL A 120 2.08 -8.81 -3.52
N ASN A 121 0.92 -8.96 -4.18
CA ASN A 121 0.35 -10.27 -4.57
C ASN A 121 0.51 -10.63 -6.05
N GLN A 122 1.40 -9.91 -6.73
CA GLN A 122 1.84 -10.26 -8.08
C GLN A 122 2.95 -11.30 -7.96
N ARG A 123 2.76 -12.50 -8.49
CA ARG A 123 3.74 -13.58 -8.42
C ARG A 123 4.43 -13.76 -9.77
N ILE A 124 5.75 -13.63 -9.76
CA ILE A 124 6.64 -13.85 -10.90
C ILE A 124 7.50 -15.06 -10.58
N LEU A 125 7.81 -15.85 -11.61
CA LEU A 125 8.50 -17.11 -11.44
C LEU A 125 10.01 -16.91 -11.58
N PHE A 126 10.78 -17.40 -10.62
CA PHE A 126 12.13 -17.87 -10.91
C PHE A 126 12.04 -19.21 -11.62
N ILE A 127 12.79 -19.36 -12.71
CA ILE A 127 12.85 -20.56 -13.53
C ILE A 127 14.32 -20.96 -13.76
N PRO A 128 14.61 -22.23 -14.11
CA PRO A 128 15.94 -22.65 -14.49
C PRO A 128 16.45 -21.84 -15.70
N LYS A 129 17.77 -21.62 -15.78
CA LYS A 129 18.37 -20.98 -16.96
C LYS A 129 18.02 -21.70 -18.26
N GLY A 130 17.75 -20.92 -19.30
CA GLY A 130 17.40 -21.43 -20.64
C GLY A 130 16.02 -22.08 -20.74
N SER A 131 15.21 -22.08 -19.67
CA SER A 131 13.90 -22.73 -19.68
C SER A 131 12.75 -21.85 -20.17
N GLN A 132 12.99 -20.56 -20.47
CA GLN A 132 11.94 -19.62 -20.89
C GLN A 132 11.08 -20.14 -22.05
N ALA A 133 11.67 -20.82 -23.04
CA ALA A 133 10.96 -21.32 -24.22
C ALA A 133 9.78 -22.26 -23.86
N LEU A 134 9.83 -22.91 -22.69
CA LEU A 134 8.74 -23.74 -22.18
C LEU A 134 7.50 -22.91 -21.79
N TYR A 135 7.70 -21.66 -21.36
CA TYR A 135 6.66 -20.76 -20.85
C TYR A 135 6.12 -19.79 -21.92
N ASP A 136 6.86 -19.56 -22.99
CA ASP A 136 6.47 -18.64 -24.08
C ASP A 136 5.07 -18.90 -24.70
N PRO A 137 4.61 -20.15 -24.85
CA PRO A 137 3.28 -20.42 -25.41
C PRO A 137 2.11 -20.12 -24.46
N VAL A 138 2.35 -19.96 -23.15
CA VAL A 138 1.29 -19.88 -22.13
C VAL A 138 0.50 -18.59 -22.23
N ARG A 139 -0.81 -18.68 -22.50
CA ARG A 139 -1.74 -17.54 -22.60
C ARG A 139 -2.83 -17.55 -21.54
N SER A 140 -3.03 -18.66 -20.84
CA SER A 140 -4.08 -18.85 -19.84
C SER A 140 -3.61 -19.71 -18.66
N LEU A 141 -4.42 -19.77 -17.60
CA LEU A 141 -4.18 -20.70 -16.48
C LEU A 141 -4.22 -22.16 -16.95
N GLU A 142 -5.13 -22.49 -17.87
CA GLU A 142 -5.24 -23.83 -18.44
C GLU A 142 -3.99 -24.22 -19.22
N ASP A 143 -3.45 -23.30 -20.03
CA ASP A 143 -2.19 -23.52 -20.76
C ASP A 143 -1.04 -23.81 -19.79
N PHE A 144 -0.99 -23.07 -18.67
CA PHE A 144 0.03 -23.24 -17.66
C PHE A 144 -0.11 -24.60 -16.94
N ARG A 145 -1.33 -25.01 -16.58
CA ARG A 145 -1.60 -26.34 -15.99
C ARG A 145 -1.14 -27.48 -16.90
N ARG A 146 -1.30 -27.35 -18.22
CA ARG A 146 -0.85 -28.35 -19.20
C ARG A 146 0.67 -28.51 -19.26
N LEU A 147 1.46 -27.56 -18.74
CA LEU A 147 2.91 -27.72 -18.61
C LEU A 147 3.30 -28.74 -17.54
N GLN A 148 2.38 -29.07 -16.62
CA GLN A 148 2.60 -29.97 -15.47
C GLN A 148 3.85 -29.61 -14.65
N ARG A 149 4.08 -28.31 -14.47
CA ARG A 149 5.24 -27.79 -13.72
C ARG A 149 4.91 -27.65 -12.25
N VAL A 150 5.87 -28.01 -11.41
CA VAL A 150 5.75 -28.02 -9.96
C VAL A 150 6.35 -26.74 -9.38
N ALA A 151 5.52 -25.96 -8.68
CA ALA A 151 5.97 -24.82 -7.90
C ALA A 151 6.67 -25.28 -6.61
N GLY A 152 7.75 -24.61 -6.23
CA GLY A 152 8.33 -24.74 -4.89
C GLY A 152 7.91 -23.57 -4.01
N VAL A 153 7.32 -23.84 -2.85
CA VAL A 153 6.90 -22.80 -1.89
C VAL A 153 7.35 -23.12 -0.47
N GLY A 154 7.56 -22.10 0.36
CA GLY A 154 7.76 -22.31 1.79
C GLY A 154 6.50 -22.89 2.43
N ALA A 155 6.64 -23.87 3.33
CA ALA A 155 5.50 -24.55 3.93
C ALA A 155 4.55 -23.62 4.72
N ALA A 156 5.08 -22.52 5.27
CA ALA A 156 4.31 -21.51 6.01
C ALA A 156 3.68 -20.44 5.11
N TRP A 157 3.84 -20.51 3.79
CA TRP A 157 3.34 -19.49 2.87
C TRP A 157 1.89 -19.77 2.47
N ALA A 158 1.05 -18.74 2.51
CA ALA A 158 -0.35 -18.84 2.07
C ALA A 158 -0.48 -19.23 0.59
N ASP A 159 0.55 -18.93 -0.21
CA ASP A 159 0.66 -19.27 -1.63
C ASP A 159 0.40 -20.75 -1.92
N ARG A 160 0.77 -21.66 -1.02
CA ARG A 160 0.50 -23.10 -1.17
C ARG A 160 -0.99 -23.36 -1.42
N THR A 161 -1.85 -22.85 -0.54
CA THR A 161 -3.30 -23.07 -0.61
C THR A 161 -3.91 -22.42 -1.85
N ILE A 162 -3.35 -21.29 -2.30
CA ILE A 162 -3.78 -20.62 -3.53
C ILE A 162 -3.41 -21.48 -4.75
N TRP A 163 -2.21 -22.03 -4.81
CA TRP A 163 -1.81 -22.93 -5.89
C TRP A 163 -2.68 -24.19 -5.94
N GLU A 164 -2.90 -24.83 -4.78
CA GLU A 164 -3.76 -26.02 -4.65
C GLU A 164 -5.19 -25.73 -5.10
N ALA A 165 -5.79 -24.61 -4.67
CA ALA A 165 -7.14 -24.20 -5.06
C ALA A 165 -7.29 -23.90 -6.57
N ASN A 166 -6.16 -23.69 -7.27
CA ASN A 166 -6.12 -23.42 -8.70
C ASN A 166 -5.55 -24.61 -9.49
N ASP A 167 -5.58 -25.84 -8.95
CA ASP A 167 -5.09 -27.07 -9.58
C ASP A 167 -3.65 -26.95 -10.14
N LEU A 168 -2.82 -26.15 -9.47
CA LEU A 168 -1.40 -26.02 -9.80
C LEU A 168 -0.60 -26.97 -8.92
N LEU A 169 0.32 -27.72 -9.53
CA LEU A 169 1.22 -28.60 -8.79
C LEU A 169 2.14 -27.76 -7.92
N VAL A 170 2.25 -28.11 -6.64
CA VAL A 170 3.03 -27.36 -5.65
C VAL A 170 3.64 -28.28 -4.61
N GLU A 171 4.91 -28.06 -4.31
CA GLU A 171 5.68 -28.76 -3.29
C GLU A 171 6.07 -27.78 -2.17
N ALA A 172 5.70 -28.13 -0.95
CA ALA A 172 5.94 -27.33 0.24
C ALA A 172 7.27 -27.73 0.89
N VAL A 173 8.12 -26.74 1.14
CA VAL A 173 9.44 -26.94 1.72
C VAL A 173 9.48 -26.36 3.14
N ASP A 174 9.64 -27.23 4.12
CA ASP A 174 9.78 -26.85 5.54
C ASP A 174 11.14 -26.20 5.85
N GLY A 175 11.21 -25.48 6.97
CA GLY A 175 12.45 -24.94 7.51
C GLY A 175 13.02 -23.79 6.67
N ASP A 176 14.31 -23.89 6.31
CA ASP A 176 14.99 -22.89 5.49
C ASP A 176 14.50 -22.95 4.04
N TRP A 177 13.43 -22.20 3.76
CA TRP A 177 12.84 -22.09 2.44
C TRP A 177 13.83 -21.56 1.38
N LYS A 178 14.90 -20.84 1.76
CA LYS A 178 15.89 -20.31 0.79
C LYS A 178 16.60 -21.41 0.01
N ARG A 179 16.54 -22.67 0.46
CA ARG A 179 17.02 -23.79 -0.34
C ARG A 179 16.25 -23.98 -1.66
N LEU A 180 15.03 -23.42 -1.78
CA LEU A 180 14.22 -23.45 -2.99
C LEU A 180 14.94 -22.88 -4.22
N TYR A 181 15.71 -21.80 -4.09
CA TYR A 181 16.48 -21.25 -5.21
C TYR A 181 17.43 -22.30 -5.82
N ARG A 182 18.18 -23.00 -4.96
CA ARG A 182 19.07 -24.09 -5.40
C ARG A 182 18.32 -25.31 -5.92
N MET A 183 17.13 -25.59 -5.39
CA MET A 183 16.30 -26.71 -5.86
C MET A 183 15.79 -26.44 -7.28
N VAL A 184 15.28 -25.24 -7.56
CA VAL A 184 14.85 -24.84 -8.92
C VAL A 184 16.04 -24.82 -9.88
N ALA A 185 17.20 -24.34 -9.44
CA ALA A 185 18.39 -24.33 -10.29
C ALA A 185 18.91 -25.73 -10.63
N SER A 186 18.44 -26.77 -9.93
CA SER A 186 18.92 -28.14 -10.06
C SER A 186 17.95 -29.02 -10.87
N PRO A 187 18.36 -29.60 -12.00
CA PRO A 187 17.47 -30.44 -12.83
C PRO A 187 17.14 -31.80 -12.18
N THR A 188 17.72 -32.14 -11.03
CA THR A 188 17.51 -33.42 -10.34
C THR A 188 16.48 -33.34 -9.23
N ARG A 189 15.86 -32.17 -9.01
CA ARG A 189 14.83 -31.95 -7.99
C ARG A 189 13.46 -31.79 -8.64
N PRO A 190 12.39 -32.26 -8.00
CA PRO A 190 11.03 -32.22 -8.58
C PRO A 190 10.39 -30.81 -8.44
N ILE A 191 11.16 -29.75 -8.60
CA ILE A 191 10.67 -28.36 -8.52
C ILE A 191 11.12 -27.63 -9.78
N ASP A 192 10.14 -27.20 -10.58
CA ASP A 192 10.38 -26.57 -11.88
C ASP A 192 10.50 -25.05 -11.80
N TYR A 193 9.89 -24.43 -10.79
CA TYR A 193 9.91 -22.98 -10.61
C TYR A 193 9.61 -22.55 -9.17
N LEU A 194 9.99 -21.32 -8.84
CA LEU A 194 9.74 -20.69 -7.53
C LEU A 194 8.96 -19.39 -7.75
N PRO A 195 7.67 -19.31 -7.36
CA PRO A 195 6.93 -18.06 -7.38
C PRO A 195 7.43 -17.12 -6.27
N ARG A 196 7.71 -15.86 -6.62
CA ARG A 196 8.06 -14.78 -5.69
C ARG A 196 7.19 -13.56 -5.93
N GLY A 197 6.94 -12.76 -4.90
CA GLY A 197 6.30 -11.46 -5.06
C GLY A 197 7.10 -10.57 -6.02
N ALA A 198 6.45 -9.79 -6.87
CA ALA A 198 7.16 -8.94 -7.84
C ALA A 198 8.13 -7.95 -7.17
N HIS A 199 7.74 -7.41 -6.01
CA HIS A 199 8.58 -6.56 -5.16
C HIS A 199 9.80 -7.31 -4.60
N GLU A 200 9.65 -8.57 -4.24
CA GLU A 200 10.76 -9.43 -3.79
C GLU A 200 11.69 -9.76 -4.96
N MET A 201 11.10 -10.17 -6.09
CA MET A 201 11.82 -10.45 -7.34
C MET A 201 12.71 -9.27 -7.75
N ALA A 202 12.20 -8.04 -7.66
CA ALA A 202 12.95 -6.82 -7.99
C ALA A 202 14.26 -6.65 -7.19
N ARG A 203 14.34 -7.25 -5.99
CA ARG A 203 15.51 -7.16 -5.09
C ARG A 203 16.37 -8.43 -5.12
N GLU A 204 15.76 -9.58 -5.35
CA GLU A 204 16.39 -10.88 -5.18
C GLU A 204 17.04 -11.41 -6.46
N TRP A 205 16.56 -11.02 -7.64
CA TRP A 205 16.97 -11.65 -8.90
C TRP A 205 18.49 -11.61 -9.15
N MET A 206 19.15 -10.50 -8.80
CA MET A 206 20.61 -10.38 -8.96
C MET A 206 21.41 -11.30 -8.02
N GLN A 207 20.79 -11.74 -6.92
CA GLN A 207 21.42 -12.60 -5.91
C GLN A 207 21.41 -14.09 -6.33
N HIS A 208 20.58 -14.44 -7.31
CA HIS A 208 20.35 -15.80 -7.78
C HIS A 208 20.71 -15.92 -9.26
N SER A 209 21.99 -15.67 -9.55
CA SER A 209 22.52 -15.66 -10.90
C SER A 209 22.39 -17.00 -11.65
N GLU A 210 22.12 -18.09 -10.95
CA GLU A 210 21.86 -19.44 -11.46
C GLU A 210 20.43 -19.65 -11.98
N LEU A 211 19.53 -18.69 -11.73
CA LEU A 211 18.13 -18.70 -12.17
C LEU A 211 17.89 -17.60 -13.22
N GLU A 212 16.76 -17.72 -13.92
CA GLU A 212 16.20 -16.67 -14.76
C GLU A 212 14.88 -16.19 -14.16
N VAL A 213 14.57 -14.91 -14.37
CA VAL A 213 13.24 -14.37 -14.14
C VAL A 213 12.41 -14.70 -15.38
N GLU A 214 11.33 -15.47 -15.21
CA GLU A 214 10.38 -15.73 -16.28
C GLU A 214 9.87 -14.39 -16.84
N ARG A 215 9.74 -14.24 -18.16
CA ARG A 215 9.59 -12.93 -18.81
C ARG A 215 8.16 -12.50 -19.11
N ASN A 216 7.22 -13.43 -19.25
CA ASN A 216 5.93 -13.17 -19.89
C ASN A 216 4.75 -13.18 -18.93
N LEU A 217 4.82 -13.91 -17.82
CA LEU A 217 3.67 -14.25 -16.98
C LEU A 217 3.75 -13.52 -15.64
N VAL A 218 2.59 -13.14 -15.13
CA VAL A 218 2.40 -12.77 -13.73
C VAL A 218 1.14 -13.44 -13.22
N PHE A 219 1.27 -14.16 -12.11
CA PHE A 219 0.14 -14.79 -11.43
C PHE A 219 -0.41 -13.81 -10.41
N ARG A 220 -1.72 -13.55 -10.50
CA ARG A 220 -2.36 -12.51 -9.69
C ARG A 220 -3.65 -13.05 -9.08
N TYR A 221 -3.76 -12.92 -7.77
CA TYR A 221 -5.00 -13.13 -7.03
C TYR A 221 -5.52 -11.80 -6.46
N ALA A 222 -6.82 -11.76 -6.15
CA ALA A 222 -7.57 -10.53 -6.00
C ALA A 222 -7.48 -9.86 -4.61
N GLN A 223 -6.91 -10.54 -3.62
CA GLN A 223 -6.94 -10.06 -2.23
C GLN A 223 -5.64 -9.36 -1.83
N ASP A 224 -5.65 -8.02 -1.77
CA ASP A 224 -4.53 -7.25 -1.27
C ASP A 224 -4.30 -7.50 0.23
N HIS A 225 -3.11 -7.14 0.71
CA HIS A 225 -2.87 -7.02 2.14
C HIS A 225 -3.67 -5.83 2.69
N ILE A 226 -4.17 -6.00 3.91
CA ILE A 226 -4.88 -4.98 4.66
C ILE A 226 -4.05 -4.56 5.87
N LEU A 227 -4.44 -3.47 6.52
CA LEU A 227 -3.83 -3.08 7.80
C LEU A 227 -4.57 -3.76 8.95
N TYR A 228 -3.82 -4.43 9.83
CA TYR A 228 -4.30 -4.85 11.13
C TYR A 228 -3.76 -3.93 12.21
N VAL A 229 -4.63 -3.55 13.14
CA VAL A 229 -4.31 -2.77 14.32
C VAL A 229 -4.38 -3.68 15.55
N SER A 230 -3.46 -3.49 16.49
CA SER A 230 -3.48 -4.22 17.76
C SER A 230 -4.81 -3.98 18.49
N PRO A 231 -5.39 -5.02 19.12
CA PRO A 231 -6.54 -4.84 20.01
C PRO A 231 -6.24 -3.94 21.22
N ALA A 232 -4.97 -3.71 21.56
CA ALA A 232 -4.57 -2.77 22.60
C ALA A 232 -4.75 -1.29 22.21
N TYR A 233 -5.02 -0.98 20.94
CA TYR A 233 -5.16 0.39 20.42
C TYR A 233 -6.49 0.62 19.66
N PRO A 234 -7.67 0.48 20.32
CA PRO A 234 -8.96 0.65 19.66
C PRO A 234 -9.20 2.07 19.12
N GLU A 235 -8.68 3.11 19.78
CA GLU A 235 -8.79 4.49 19.30
C GLU A 235 -7.94 4.72 18.04
N LEU A 236 -6.76 4.10 17.96
CA LEU A 236 -5.94 4.11 16.75
C LEU A 236 -6.67 3.41 15.60
N HIS A 237 -7.31 2.27 15.90
CA HIS A 237 -8.12 1.55 14.91
C HIS A 237 -9.25 2.43 14.38
N ARG A 238 -10.01 3.08 15.25
CA ARG A 238 -11.09 4.01 14.86
C ARG A 238 -10.58 5.14 13.96
N LEU A 239 -9.46 5.77 14.32
CA LEU A 239 -8.83 6.83 13.52
C LEU A 239 -8.43 6.32 12.14
N LEU A 240 -7.69 5.21 12.07
CA LEU A 240 -7.22 4.66 10.80
C LEU A 240 -8.36 4.11 9.94
N GLN A 241 -9.41 3.56 10.56
CA GLN A 241 -10.64 3.11 9.90
C GLN A 241 -11.37 4.27 9.21
N GLU A 242 -11.25 5.49 9.72
CA GLU A 242 -11.80 6.68 9.09
C GLU A 242 -10.91 7.21 7.95
N LEU A 243 -9.59 7.29 8.20
CA LEU A 243 -8.67 7.99 7.30
C LEU A 243 -8.20 7.14 6.11
N LEU A 244 -7.89 5.86 6.31
CA LEU A 244 -7.35 5.02 5.24
C LEU A 244 -8.33 4.84 4.05
N PRO A 245 -9.65 4.69 4.25
CA PRO A 245 -10.58 4.69 3.13
C PRO A 245 -10.58 6.01 2.33
N LYS A 246 -10.36 7.16 2.99
CA LYS A 246 -10.21 8.45 2.29
C LYS A 246 -8.92 8.46 1.46
N ALA A 247 -7.81 7.97 2.02
CA ALA A 247 -6.53 7.82 1.32
C ALA A 247 -6.62 6.87 0.11
N GLN A 248 -7.38 5.77 0.21
CA GLN A 248 -7.61 4.88 -0.91
C GLN A 248 -8.40 5.59 -2.02
N ARG A 249 -9.53 6.24 -1.67
CA ARG A 249 -10.39 6.94 -2.65
C ARG A 249 -9.69 8.10 -3.35
N SER A 250 -8.81 8.83 -2.66
CA SER A 250 -8.03 9.91 -3.26
C SER A 250 -6.91 9.42 -4.18
N GLY A 251 -6.60 8.11 -4.18
CA GLY A 251 -5.49 7.52 -4.92
C GLY A 251 -4.14 7.70 -4.25
N LEU A 252 -4.09 8.16 -2.99
CA LEU A 252 -2.86 8.31 -2.21
C LEU A 252 -2.14 6.96 -2.09
N ILE A 253 -2.86 5.89 -1.70
CA ILE A 253 -2.26 4.56 -1.54
C ILE A 253 -1.63 4.09 -2.86
N ARG A 254 -2.40 4.14 -3.96
CA ARG A 254 -1.92 3.77 -5.30
C ARG A 254 -0.65 4.52 -5.69
N ARG A 255 -0.63 5.85 -5.49
CA ARG A 255 0.54 6.68 -5.84
C ARG A 255 1.77 6.27 -5.03
N LEU A 256 1.63 6.19 -3.69
CA LEU A 256 2.74 5.85 -2.81
C LEU A 256 3.24 4.43 -3.02
N ALA A 257 2.33 3.46 -3.24
CA ALA A 257 2.70 2.08 -3.53
C ALA A 257 3.54 1.99 -4.82
N ARG A 258 3.10 2.66 -5.89
CA ARG A 258 3.81 2.68 -7.18
C ARG A 258 5.17 3.37 -7.09
N GLU A 259 5.28 4.43 -6.30
CA GLU A 259 6.53 5.15 -6.08
C GLU A 259 7.51 4.31 -5.25
N HIS A 260 7.04 3.73 -4.15
CA HIS A 260 7.86 2.92 -3.24
C HIS A 260 8.36 1.65 -3.92
N TYR A 261 7.48 0.94 -4.62
CA TYR A 261 7.79 -0.30 -5.33
C TYR A 261 8.17 -0.08 -6.79
N ARG A 262 8.63 1.12 -7.19
CA ARG A 262 8.88 1.48 -8.60
C ARG A 262 9.70 0.45 -9.39
N GLN A 263 10.63 -0.23 -8.71
CA GLN A 263 11.52 -1.23 -9.30
C GLN A 263 10.77 -2.41 -9.93
N VAL A 264 9.52 -2.69 -9.50
CA VAL A 264 8.72 -3.76 -10.11
C VAL A 264 8.35 -3.47 -11.56
N PHE A 265 8.39 -2.19 -11.97
CA PHE A 265 8.08 -1.78 -13.34
C PHE A 265 9.30 -1.79 -14.26
N GLU A 266 10.50 -1.96 -13.72
CA GLU A 266 11.76 -1.96 -14.46
C GLU A 266 12.22 -3.39 -14.80
N PRO A 267 13.04 -3.59 -15.85
CA PRO A 267 13.63 -4.89 -16.15
C PRO A 267 14.48 -5.43 -14.99
N PRO A 268 14.52 -6.75 -14.77
CA PRO A 268 13.83 -7.81 -15.53
C PRO A 268 12.39 -8.06 -15.05
N VAL A 269 11.89 -7.31 -14.07
CA VAL A 269 10.55 -7.52 -13.51
C VAL A 269 9.50 -7.05 -14.50
N SER A 270 9.57 -5.82 -15.02
CA SER A 270 8.70 -5.32 -16.09
C SER A 270 7.20 -5.62 -15.88
N LEU A 271 6.69 -5.46 -14.66
CA LEU A 271 5.38 -5.99 -14.23
C LEU A 271 4.20 -5.62 -15.15
N GLN A 272 4.21 -4.41 -15.72
CA GLN A 272 3.12 -3.93 -16.60
C GLN A 272 3.12 -4.58 -17.99
N GLN A 273 4.23 -5.18 -18.41
CA GLN A 273 4.38 -5.83 -19.72
C GLN A 273 3.98 -7.31 -19.70
N ARG A 274 3.72 -7.86 -18.50
CA ARG A 274 3.41 -9.27 -18.30
C ARG A 274 1.94 -9.58 -18.55
N ARG A 275 1.70 -10.77 -19.08
CA ARG A 275 0.39 -11.40 -19.18
C ARG A 275 -0.08 -11.86 -17.80
N VAL A 276 -1.25 -11.38 -17.41
CA VAL A 276 -1.87 -11.76 -16.14
C VAL A 276 -2.54 -13.12 -16.25
N ILE A 277 -2.08 -14.06 -15.44
CA ILE A 277 -2.77 -15.31 -15.12
C ILE A 277 -3.52 -15.09 -13.81
N ARG A 278 -4.86 -15.04 -13.87
CA ARG A 278 -5.67 -14.82 -12.67
C ARG A 278 -5.78 -16.13 -11.89
N LEU A 279 -5.56 -16.03 -10.57
CA LEU A 279 -5.75 -17.11 -9.62
C LEU A 279 -6.92 -16.78 -8.70
N GLU A 280 -7.72 -17.78 -8.39
CA GLU A 280 -8.77 -17.70 -7.39
C GLU A 280 -8.15 -17.79 -5.98
N MET A 281 -8.76 -17.09 -5.02
CA MET A 281 -8.37 -17.27 -3.63
C MET A 281 -8.81 -18.66 -3.16
N ALA A 282 -8.03 -19.28 -2.28
CA ALA A 282 -8.52 -20.44 -1.55
C ALA A 282 -9.77 -20.02 -0.76
N THR A 283 -10.89 -20.70 -1.00
CA THR A 283 -12.08 -20.51 -0.15
C THR A 283 -11.72 -21.05 1.23
N PRO A 284 -11.92 -20.28 2.33
CA PRO A 284 -11.75 -20.83 3.66
C PRO A 284 -12.68 -22.04 3.80
N LEU A 285 -12.12 -23.20 4.13
CA LEU A 285 -12.90 -24.33 4.63
C LEU A 285 -13.61 -23.94 5.93
#